data_AF-A0A9E4WCS4-F1
#
_entry.id   AF-A0A9E4WCS4-F1
#
_cell.length_a   1.000
_cell.length_b   1.000
_cell.length_c   1.000
_cell.angle_alpha   90.00
_cell.angle_beta   90.00
_cell.angle_gamma   90.00
#
_symmetry.space_group_name_H-M   'P 1'
#
loop_
_entity.id
_entity.type
_entity.pdbx_description
1 polymer ?
#
loop_
_entity_poly.entity_id
_entity_poly.type
_entity_poly.pdbx_seq_one_letter_code
_entity_poly.pdbx_strand_id
1 'polypeptide(L)' 'MAPSASPRPSMAPYPEEPVQELLKRVAERLPDKTAVIDGDRTFTYGQIEDLSNRFASALASS' A
#
# COMPACT_ATOMS: atom_id res chain seq x y z
N MET A 1 -34.24 6.75 9.68
CA MET A 1 -32.80 6.71 9.32
C MET A 1 -32.31 5.29 9.57
N ALA A 2 -32.21 4.44 8.56
CA ALA A 2 -31.66 3.09 8.72
C ALA A 2 -30.12 3.16 8.71
N PRO A 3 -29.40 2.33 9.49
CA PRO A 3 -27.94 2.31 9.42
C PRO A 3 -27.52 1.87 8.02
N SER A 4 -26.73 2.72 7.35
CA SER A 4 -26.13 2.43 6.05
C SER A 4 -25.07 1.35 6.26
N ALA A 5 -25.49 0.08 6.28
CA ALA A 5 -24.57 -1.05 6.26
C ALA A 5 -23.77 -0.96 4.95
N SER A 6 -22.44 -0.83 5.06
CA SER A 6 -21.56 -0.83 3.89
C SER A 6 -21.87 -2.05 3.01
N PRO A 7 -21.96 -1.91 1.67
CA PRO A 7 -22.37 -2.97 0.76
C PRO A 7 -21.40 -4.16 0.69
N ARG A 8 -20.27 -4.11 1.43
CA ARG A 8 -19.31 -5.20 1.56
C ARG A 8 -19.24 -5.64 3.03
N PRO A 9 -19.50 -6.93 3.32
CA PRO A 9 -19.29 -7.46 4.67
C PRO A 9 -17.82 -7.36 5.05
N SER A 10 -17.56 -7.11 6.34
CA SER A 10 -16.22 -7.13 6.91
C SER A 10 -15.59 -8.51 6.77
N MET A 11 -14.28 -8.55 6.53
CA MET A 11 -13.49 -9.79 6.51
C MET A 11 -12.73 -10.01 7.83
N ALA A 12 -13.22 -9.41 8.91
CA ALA A 12 -12.65 -9.62 10.24
C ALA A 12 -12.63 -11.11 10.61
N PRO A 13 -11.60 -11.58 11.37
CA PRO A 13 -10.52 -10.78 11.94
C PRO A 13 -9.42 -10.45 10.91
N TYR A 14 -8.91 -9.22 10.96
CA TYR A 14 -7.76 -8.80 10.16
C TYR A 14 -6.46 -9.12 10.92
N PRO A 15 -5.38 -9.48 10.22
CA PRO A 15 -4.07 -9.62 10.85
C PRO A 15 -3.64 -8.29 11.49
N GLU A 16 -3.09 -8.35 12.70
CA GLU A 16 -2.42 -7.21 13.35
C GLU A 16 -1.01 -7.06 12.80
N GLU A 17 -0.89 -6.50 11.61
CA GLU A 17 0.41 -6.25 10.99
C GLU A 17 0.51 -4.83 10.41
N PRO A 18 1.72 -4.27 10.34
CA PRO A 18 1.91 -2.94 9.79
C PRO A 18 1.53 -2.90 8.31
N VAL A 19 0.84 -1.84 7.89
CA VAL A 19 0.39 -1.69 6.49
C VAL A 19 1.56 -1.72 5.49
N GLN A 20 2.74 -1.22 5.88
CA GLN A 20 3.92 -1.27 5.02
C GLN A 20 4.40 -2.71 4.73
N GLU A 21 4.20 -3.67 5.63
CA GLU A 21 4.56 -5.07 5.39
C GLU A 21 3.62 -5.75 4.38
N LEU A 22 2.35 -5.33 4.36
CA LEU A 22 1.43 -5.73 3.30
C LEU A 22 1.87 -5.18 1.94
N LEU A 23 2.21 -3.89 1.88
CA LEU A 23 2.66 -3.24 0.64
C LEU A 23 3.95 -3.86 0.11
N LYS A 24 4.93 -4.12 0.98
CA LYS A 24 6.20 -4.77 0.64
C LYS A 24 5.99 -6.15 0.04
N ARG A 25 5.16 -7.00 0.65
CA ARG A 25 4.84 -8.33 0.10
C ARG A 25 4.15 -8.26 -1.26
N VAL A 26 3.32 -7.23 -1.50
CA VAL A 26 2.71 -7.03 -2.83
C VAL A 26 3.76 -6.56 -3.84
N ALA A 27 4.67 -5.66 -3.46
CA ALA A 27 5.76 -5.20 -4.30
C ALA A 27 6.73 -6.33 -4.68
N GLU A 28 7.03 -7.25 -3.76
CA GLU A 28 7.85 -8.44 -4.03
C GLU A 28 7.15 -9.42 -5.00
N ARG A 29 5.83 -9.59 -4.87
CA ARG A 29 5.06 -10.54 -5.69
C ARG A 29 4.64 -9.97 -7.05
N LEU A 30 4.38 -8.68 -7.12
CA LEU A 30 3.78 -7.99 -8.26
C LEU A 30 4.46 -6.61 -8.47
N PRO A 31 5.77 -6.56 -8.70
CA PRO A 31 6.53 -5.30 -8.76
C PRO A 31 6.06 -4.36 -9.87
N ASP A 32 5.65 -4.91 -11.01
CA ASP A 32 5.23 -4.13 -12.18
C ASP A 32 3.74 -3.77 -12.18
N LYS A 33 2.98 -4.26 -11.19
CA LYS A 33 1.55 -3.96 -11.11
C LYS A 33 1.35 -2.51 -10.69
N THR A 34 0.51 -1.79 -11.43
CA THR A 34 0.07 -0.44 -11.07
C THR A 34 -0.56 -0.41 -9.69
N ALA A 35 -0.04 0.45 -8.83
CA ALA A 35 -0.52 0.68 -7.46
C ALA A 35 -1.26 2.02 -7.34
N VAL A 36 -0.73 3.08 -7.96
CA VAL A 36 -1.30 4.43 -7.89
C VAL A 36 -1.30 5.07 -9.28
N ILE A 37 -2.40 5.76 -9.60
CA ILE A 37 -2.53 6.61 -10.79
C ILE A 37 -2.78 8.03 -10.29
N ASP A 38 -1.90 8.94 -10.64
CA ASP A 38 -1.92 10.38 -10.32
C ASP A 38 -1.92 11.19 -11.63
N GLY A 39 -3.12 11.40 -12.19
CA GLY A 39 -3.28 11.98 -13.52
C GLY A 39 -2.57 11.14 -14.58
N ASP A 40 -1.62 11.74 -15.29
CA ASP A 40 -0.80 11.06 -16.31
C ASP A 40 0.33 10.22 -15.70
N ARG A 41 0.57 10.33 -14.39
CA ARG A 41 1.63 9.60 -13.70
C ARG A 41 1.07 8.29 -13.18
N THR A 42 1.81 7.21 -13.41
CA THR A 42 1.47 5.90 -12.90
C THR A 42 2.65 5.37 -12.10
N PHE A 43 2.37 4.82 -10.93
CA PHE A 43 3.35 4.17 -10.07
C PHE A 43 3.01 2.71 -9.90
N THR A 44 4.02 1.85 -10.04
CA THR A 44 3.91 0.44 -9.71
C THR A 44 4.18 0.19 -8.23
N TYR A 45 3.78 -0.98 -7.72
CA TYR A 45 4.11 -1.37 -6.35
C TYR A 45 5.62 -1.39 -6.09
N GLY A 46 6.43 -1.83 -7.06
CA GLY A 46 7.89 -1.80 -6.95
C GLY A 46 8.46 -0.36 -6.85
N GLN A 47 7.91 0.57 -7.62
CA GLN A 47 8.35 1.97 -7.57
C GLN A 47 7.98 2.65 -6.25
N ILE A 48 6.80 2.36 -5.68
CA ILE A 48 6.40 2.89 -4.38
C ILE A 48 7.32 2.37 -3.28
N GLU A 49 7.69 1.08 -3.33
CA GLU A 49 8.61 0.47 -2.35
C GLU A 49 10.02 1.08 -2.42
N ASP A 50 10.57 1.27 -3.62
CA ASP A 50 11.87 1.94 -3.81
C ASP A 50 11.86 3.37 -3.24
N LEU A 51 10.86 4.17 -3.62
CA LEU A 51 10.73 5.54 -3.15
C LEU A 51 10.59 5.60 -1.62
N SER A 52 9.78 4.72 -1.04
CA SER A 52 9.59 4.63 0.41
C SER A 52 10.89 4.28 1.13
N ASN A 53 11.64 3.31 0.63
CA ASN A 53 12.94 2.92 1.21
C ASN A 53 13.97 4.05 1.11
N ARG A 54 14.00 4.79 0.00
CA ARG A 54 14.86 5.96 -0.17
C ARG A 54 14.52 7.08 0.82
N PHE A 55 13.23 7.38 1.01
CA PHE A 55 12.80 8.36 2.01
C PHE A 55 13.14 7.91 3.43
N ALA A 56 12.88 6.65 3.79
CA ALA A 56 13.20 6.10 5.10
C ALA A 56 14.71 6.17 5.40
N SER A 57 15.55 5.83 4.41
CA SER A 57 17.02 5.89 4.53
C SER A 57 17.51 7.33 4.77
N ALA A 58 16.92 8.30 4.07
CA ALA A 58 17.24 9.71 4.25
C ALA A 58 16.83 10.22 5.64
N LEU A 59 15.66 9.81 6.14
CA LEU A 59 15.16 10.18 7.47
C LEU A 59 15.98 9.54 8.60
N ALA A 60 16.41 8.29 8.43
CA ALA A 60 17.21 7.56 9.41
C ALA A 60 18.67 8.06 9.52
N SER A 61 19.16 8.76 8.50
CA SER A 61 20.53 9.29 8.44
C SER A 61 20.60 10.77 8.87
N SER A 62 19.47 11.37 9.24
CA SER A 62 19.39 12.72 9.82
C SER A 62 19.45 12.67 11.34
#